data_AF-A0A0F8TWJ2-F1
#
_entry.id   AF-A0A0F8TWJ2-F1
#
_cell.length_a   1.000
_cell.length_b   1.000
_cell.length_c   1.000
_cell.angle_alpha   90.00
_cell.angle_beta   90.00
_cell.angle_gamma   90.00
#
_symmetry.space_group_name_H-M   'P 1'
#
loop_
_entity.id
_entity.type
_entity.pdbx_description
1 polymer ?
#
loop_
_entity_poly.entity_id
_entity_poly.type
_entity_poly.pdbx_seq_one_letter_code
_entity_poly.pdbx_strand_id
1 'polypeptide(L)'
;RPASSWNTSYVSWNKRDKNVAWKNAGGDWYDKKGVLQGSTPYATITFKGSTLPDNRYYELDVTELVKEYVTGKYENTGILIKTRTENNNYIAFYSNEGGIETQKPKLNITTKETPAPIIINETINEAIDNRLREASPDSVYQDSAFIDVGGMNDARYRDVIWFDLDEFNDTTEVTDSTLSLYWYYPAGNERPDDTVIEVYRPASEWNSSYVNWNKKDKNVAWKNAGGDWYDKNGITQGDTPYASIALKGSELPDNKYHEIDVTELVNEYVSGKYENTGFLIKARNENNNYIAFYSNECGKETQKPSLNITKKVSSE
;
A
#
# COMPACT_ATOMS: atom_id res chain seq x y z
N ARG A 1 14.17 27.15 17.73
CA ARG A 1 12.80 27.66 17.43
C ARG A 1 12.13 28.19 18.69
N PRO A 2 11.26 29.20 18.62
CA PRO A 2 10.41 29.55 19.75
C PRO A 2 9.63 28.33 20.27
N ALA A 3 9.45 28.23 21.59
CA ALA A 3 8.72 27.12 22.21
C ALA A 3 7.21 27.25 22.04
N SER A 4 6.72 28.39 21.57
CA SER A 4 5.31 28.68 21.33
C SER A 4 5.15 29.81 20.33
N SER A 5 3.95 29.92 19.77
CA SER A 5 3.54 31.08 18.97
C SER A 5 3.56 32.37 19.81
N TRP A 6 3.66 33.50 19.11
CA TRP A 6 3.75 34.83 19.68
C TRP A 6 2.99 35.81 18.80
N ASN A 7 2.52 36.89 19.41
CA ASN A 7 1.69 37.89 18.75
C ASN A 7 2.54 39.11 18.38
N THR A 8 2.65 39.39 17.08
CA THR A 8 3.45 40.50 16.53
C THR A 8 3.08 41.87 17.12
N SER A 9 1.85 42.04 17.59
CA SER A 9 1.37 43.31 18.17
C SER A 9 1.69 43.48 19.66
N TYR A 10 2.02 42.39 20.37
CA TYR A 10 2.18 42.42 21.84
C TYR A 10 3.49 41.79 22.33
N VAL A 11 4.26 41.17 21.45
CA VAL A 11 5.54 40.55 21.80
C VAL A 11 6.49 41.59 22.40
N SER A 12 7.10 41.22 23.51
CA SER A 12 8.04 42.04 24.27
C SER A 12 9.03 41.13 24.99
N TRP A 13 10.01 41.73 25.65
CA TRP A 13 11.00 40.99 26.45
C TRP A 13 10.37 40.05 27.49
N ASN A 14 9.27 40.47 28.12
CA ASN A 14 8.64 39.72 29.21
C ASN A 14 7.37 38.95 28.79
N LYS A 15 6.77 39.29 27.63
CA LYS A 15 5.47 38.75 27.21
C LYS A 15 5.48 38.32 25.74
N ARG A 16 4.88 37.17 25.46
CA ARG A 16 4.68 36.66 24.09
C ARG A 16 3.39 37.13 23.44
N ASP A 17 2.42 37.52 24.27
CA ASP A 17 1.10 38.00 23.85
C ASP A 17 0.49 38.91 24.93
N LYS A 18 -0.67 39.50 24.65
CA LYS A 18 -1.44 40.33 25.58
C LYS A 18 -1.68 39.58 26.89
N ASN A 19 -1.01 40.04 27.94
CA ASN A 19 -1.07 39.46 29.29
C ASN A 19 -0.55 38.01 29.42
N VAL A 20 0.20 37.51 28.44
CA VAL A 20 0.82 36.18 28.49
C VAL A 20 2.34 36.33 28.57
N ALA A 21 2.91 36.02 29.73
CA ALA A 21 4.34 36.07 29.96
C ALA A 21 5.09 34.92 29.27
N TRP A 22 6.35 35.15 28.94
CA TRP A 22 7.30 34.05 28.74
C TRP A 22 7.60 33.39 30.08
N LYS A 23 8.02 32.11 30.08
CA LYS A 23 8.57 31.48 31.28
C LYS A 23 9.95 32.07 31.61
N ASN A 24 10.75 32.36 30.60
CA ASN A 24 12.04 33.03 30.72
C ASN A 24 12.00 34.37 30.00
N ALA A 25 12.46 35.44 30.65
CA ALA A 25 12.57 36.75 30.02
C ALA A 25 13.53 36.68 28.83
N GLY A 26 13.16 37.32 27.72
CA GLY A 26 13.85 37.17 26.42
C GLY A 26 13.31 36.03 25.55
N GLY A 27 12.40 35.20 26.08
CA GLY A 27 11.67 34.18 25.33
C GLY A 27 12.04 32.75 25.68
N ASP A 28 11.15 31.83 25.29
CA ASP A 28 11.34 30.39 25.42
C ASP A 28 11.67 29.76 24.07
N TRP A 29 12.67 28.88 24.01
CA TRP A 29 13.05 28.17 22.78
C TRP A 29 13.39 26.71 23.00
N TYR A 30 13.21 25.92 21.95
CA TYR A 30 13.82 24.61 21.79
C TYR A 30 15.04 24.72 20.87
N ASP A 31 16.14 24.10 21.30
CA ASP A 31 17.34 23.93 20.49
C ASP A 31 17.15 22.76 19.49
N LYS A 32 18.14 22.50 18.61
CA LYS A 32 17.97 21.47 17.56
C LYS A 32 17.88 20.03 18.10
N LYS A 33 18.23 19.82 19.38
CA LYS A 33 18.08 18.54 20.07
C LYS A 33 16.73 18.45 20.81
N GLY A 34 15.85 19.44 20.64
CA GLY A 34 14.56 19.50 21.33
C GLY A 34 14.67 19.89 22.81
N VAL A 35 15.81 20.44 23.26
CA VAL A 35 16.00 20.83 24.66
C VAL A 35 15.48 22.24 24.88
N LEU A 36 14.55 22.40 25.84
CA LEU A 36 14.06 23.72 26.26
C LEU A 36 15.23 24.52 26.84
N GLN A 37 15.44 25.75 26.36
CA GLN A 37 16.58 26.59 26.73
C GLN A 37 17.95 25.96 26.39
N GLY A 38 17.99 25.01 25.43
CA GLY A 38 19.21 24.32 25.05
C GLY A 38 20.23 25.21 24.32
N SER A 39 21.49 24.75 24.30
CA SER A 39 22.65 25.49 23.77
C SER A 39 23.05 25.08 22.34
N THR A 40 22.33 24.15 21.70
CA THR A 40 22.64 23.66 20.35
C THR A 40 21.77 24.36 19.29
N PRO A 41 22.22 25.47 18.68
CA PRO A 41 21.38 26.18 17.73
C PRO A 41 21.22 25.38 16.42
N TYR A 42 20.15 25.67 15.70
CA TYR A 42 19.96 25.16 14.33
C TYR A 42 20.99 25.74 13.35
N ALA A 43 21.36 27.02 13.55
CA ALA A 43 22.34 27.72 12.74
C ALA A 43 23.13 28.70 13.62
N THR A 44 24.39 28.96 13.29
CA THR A 44 25.20 29.95 14.01
C THR A 44 26.16 30.64 13.05
N ILE A 45 26.41 31.92 13.30
CA ILE A 45 27.46 32.70 12.64
C ILE A 45 28.24 33.45 13.71
N THR A 46 29.52 33.74 13.46
CA THR A 46 30.39 34.46 14.39
C THR A 46 31.00 35.67 13.71
N PHE A 47 30.90 36.82 14.35
CA PHE A 47 31.56 38.06 13.96
C PHE A 47 32.72 38.33 14.92
N LYS A 48 33.86 38.79 14.39
CA LYS A 48 34.95 39.26 15.25
C LYS A 48 34.55 40.61 15.83
N GLY A 49 34.94 40.92 17.07
CA GLY A 49 34.66 42.22 17.69
C GLY A 49 35.27 43.41 16.94
N SER A 50 36.29 43.17 16.12
CA SER A 50 36.90 44.17 15.23
C SER A 50 36.19 44.33 13.87
N THR A 51 35.15 43.54 13.59
CA THR A 51 34.42 43.58 12.33
C THR A 51 33.47 44.79 12.34
N LEU A 52 33.61 45.66 11.34
CA LEU A 52 32.70 46.79 11.13
C LEU A 52 31.46 46.34 10.32
N PRO A 53 30.28 46.96 10.53
CA PRO A 53 29.12 46.75 9.66
C PRO A 53 29.45 47.10 8.20
N ASP A 54 29.10 46.21 7.29
CA ASP A 54 29.45 46.30 5.87
C ASP A 54 28.24 46.33 4.93
N ASN A 55 27.02 46.39 5.48
CA ASN A 55 25.75 46.42 4.75
C ASN A 55 25.56 45.24 3.77
N ARG A 56 26.10 44.06 4.11
CA ARG A 56 25.90 42.83 3.34
C ARG A 56 24.95 41.87 4.04
N TYR A 57 24.35 40.98 3.25
CA TYR A 57 23.63 39.83 3.78
C TYR A 57 24.60 38.82 4.39
N TYR A 58 24.20 38.25 5.52
CA TYR A 58 24.85 37.11 6.14
C TYR A 58 23.85 35.95 6.20
N GLU A 59 24.26 34.79 5.72
CA GLU A 59 23.39 33.64 5.57
C GLU A 59 23.57 32.66 6.74
N LEU A 60 22.44 32.14 7.23
CA LEU A 60 22.37 31.10 8.24
C LEU A 60 21.66 29.91 7.61
N ASP A 61 22.31 28.75 7.57
CA ASP A 61 21.67 27.52 7.09
C ASP A 61 20.68 27.02 8.13
N VAL A 62 19.40 27.31 7.88
CA VAL A 62 18.28 26.89 8.73
C VAL A 62 17.53 25.70 8.13
N THR A 63 18.14 24.95 7.21
CA THR A 63 17.50 23.86 6.47
C THR A 63 16.88 22.80 7.39
N GLU A 64 17.58 22.39 8.45
CA GLU A 64 17.04 21.45 9.43
C GLU A 64 15.76 21.99 10.10
N LEU A 65 15.76 23.25 10.52
CA LEU A 65 14.57 23.85 11.16
C LEU A 65 13.39 23.94 10.19
N VAL A 66 13.64 24.40 8.96
CA VAL A 66 12.60 24.53 7.94
C VAL A 66 12.03 23.15 7.60
N LYS A 67 12.87 22.11 7.48
CA LYS A 67 12.44 20.72 7.28
C LYS A 67 11.47 20.25 8.37
N GLU A 68 11.75 20.55 9.63
CA GLU A 68 10.87 20.17 10.74
C GLU A 68 9.50 20.87 10.69
N TYR A 69 9.44 22.10 10.17
CA TYR A 69 8.17 22.79 9.98
C TYR A 69 7.37 22.26 8.79
N VAL A 70 8.00 22.08 7.63
CA VAL A 70 7.29 21.63 6.42
C VAL A 70 6.82 20.18 6.50
N THR A 71 7.51 19.34 7.29
CA THR A 71 7.10 17.95 7.55
C THR A 71 6.03 17.82 8.63
N GLY A 72 5.61 18.93 9.25
CA GLY A 72 4.63 18.93 10.34
C GLY A 72 5.14 18.35 11.66
N LYS A 73 6.44 18.07 11.78
CA LYS A 73 7.05 17.63 13.06
C LYS A 73 6.80 18.66 14.16
N TYR A 74 6.86 19.95 13.82
CA TYR A 74 6.51 21.05 14.73
C TYR A 74 5.67 22.11 14.01
N GLU A 75 4.80 22.79 14.76
CA GLU A 75 4.15 24.01 14.28
C GLU A 75 5.20 25.10 13.99
N ASN A 76 5.00 25.83 12.88
CA ASN A 76 5.84 26.97 12.54
C ASN A 76 5.60 28.12 13.52
N THR A 77 6.51 28.25 14.48
CA THR A 77 6.49 29.30 15.52
C THR A 77 7.49 30.43 15.22
N GLY A 78 8.08 30.43 14.01
CA GLY A 78 9.09 31.39 13.59
C GLY A 78 10.51 31.02 14.01
N ILE A 79 11.38 32.02 14.06
CA ILE A 79 12.81 31.89 14.37
C ILE A 79 13.14 32.80 15.55
N LEU A 80 13.80 32.25 16.58
CA LEU A 80 14.40 33.03 17.66
C LEU A 80 15.88 33.19 17.36
N ILE A 81 16.37 34.43 17.36
CA ILE A 81 17.77 34.78 17.15
C ILE A 81 18.31 35.39 18.45
N LYS A 82 19.44 34.89 18.93
CA LYS A 82 20.15 35.40 20.10
C LYS A 82 21.65 35.25 19.94
N THR A 83 22.42 36.02 20.70
CA THR A 83 23.87 35.79 20.80
C THR A 83 24.14 34.61 21.73
N ARG A 84 25.28 33.93 21.59
CA ARG A 84 25.62 32.79 22.46
C ARG A 84 25.81 33.23 23.92
N THR A 85 26.52 34.33 24.11
CA THR A 85 26.79 34.98 25.40
C THR A 85 26.22 36.39 25.33
N GLU A 86 25.39 36.83 26.26
CA GLU A 86 24.71 38.14 26.18
C GLU A 86 25.42 39.17 27.08
N ASN A 87 26.60 39.61 26.67
CA ASN A 87 27.39 40.59 27.41
C ASN A 87 28.22 41.47 26.45
N ASN A 88 27.90 42.75 26.38
CA ASN A 88 28.62 43.77 25.59
C ASN A 88 28.93 43.36 24.14
N ASN A 89 28.01 42.64 23.50
CA ASN A 89 28.17 42.10 22.15
C ASN A 89 26.98 42.40 21.24
N TYR A 90 26.40 43.59 21.44
CA TYR A 90 25.28 44.07 20.64
C TYR A 90 25.63 44.08 19.16
N ILE A 91 24.73 43.49 18.37
CA ILE A 91 24.75 43.51 16.90
C ILE A 91 23.31 43.67 16.43
N ALA A 92 23.14 44.38 15.31
CA ALA A 92 21.83 44.60 14.70
C ALA A 92 21.88 44.28 13.21
N PHE A 93 20.75 43.79 12.71
CA PHE A 93 20.49 43.59 11.29
C PHE A 93 19.27 44.43 10.91
N TYR A 94 19.15 44.83 9.65
CA TYR A 94 17.98 45.55 9.17
C TYR A 94 16.72 44.69 9.33
N SER A 95 15.65 45.29 9.84
CA SER A 95 14.32 44.65 9.90
C SER A 95 13.53 44.95 8.64
N ASN A 96 12.35 44.32 8.53
CA ASN A 96 11.42 44.56 7.44
C ASN A 96 10.90 46.03 7.41
N GLU A 97 10.95 46.71 8.55
CA GLU A 97 10.52 48.10 8.75
C GLU A 97 11.66 49.10 8.52
N GLY A 98 12.85 48.64 8.09
CA GLY A 98 14.03 49.49 7.85
C GLY A 98 13.93 50.44 6.64
N GLY A 99 12.83 50.38 5.88
CA GLY A 99 12.53 51.32 4.79
C GLY A 99 13.32 51.12 3.48
N ILE A 100 14.28 50.19 3.45
CA ILE A 100 15.08 49.87 2.26
C ILE A 100 14.77 48.45 1.80
N GLU A 101 14.03 48.33 0.69
CA GLU A 101 13.52 47.04 0.18
C GLU A 101 14.62 46.00 -0.02
N THR A 102 15.77 46.42 -0.54
CA THR A 102 16.90 45.53 -0.85
C THR A 102 17.66 45.04 0.39
N GLN A 103 17.33 45.53 1.59
CA GLN A 103 18.00 45.19 2.85
C GLN A 103 17.11 44.40 3.83
N LYS A 104 15.88 44.06 3.43
CA LYS A 104 14.96 43.27 4.27
C LYS A 104 15.44 41.82 4.45
N PRO A 105 15.20 41.20 5.61
CA PRO A 105 15.49 39.78 5.78
C PRO A 105 14.76 38.91 4.74
N LYS A 106 15.42 37.86 4.25
CA LYS A 106 14.87 36.91 3.27
C LYS A 106 15.16 35.46 3.67
N LEU A 107 14.23 34.56 3.34
CA LEU A 107 14.39 33.11 3.48
C LEU A 107 14.42 32.48 2.10
N ASN A 108 15.58 31.94 1.70
CA ASN A 108 15.73 31.22 0.44
C ASN A 108 15.41 29.74 0.67
N ILE A 109 14.50 29.18 -0.13
CA ILE A 109 14.11 27.76 -0.07
C ILE A 109 14.39 27.13 -1.43
N THR A 110 15.07 25.99 -1.43
CA THR A 110 15.23 25.13 -2.61
C THR A 110 14.52 23.81 -2.34
N THR A 111 13.54 23.48 -3.18
CA THR A 111 12.82 22.21 -3.13
C THR A 111 13.43 21.23 -4.12
N LYS A 112 13.52 19.95 -3.74
CA LYS A 112 13.79 18.85 -4.68
C LYS A 112 12.44 18.22 -4.99
N GLU A 113 11.96 18.34 -6.23
CA GLU A 113 10.77 17.62 -6.66
C GLU A 113 11.09 16.13 -6.65
N THR A 114 10.19 15.34 -6.04
CA THR A 114 10.22 13.89 -6.22
C THR A 114 9.36 13.61 -7.45
N PRO A 115 9.90 12.94 -8.48
CA PRO A 115 9.11 12.65 -9.67
C PRO A 115 7.89 11.80 -9.29
N ALA A 116 6.78 12.03 -9.99
CA ALA A 116 5.55 11.29 -9.74
C ALA A 116 5.77 9.79 -10.02
N PRO A 117 5.15 8.88 -9.23
CA PRO A 117 5.24 7.45 -9.51
C PRO A 117 4.60 7.15 -10.88
N ILE A 118 5.26 6.30 -11.66
CA ILE A 118 4.70 5.81 -12.92
C ILE A 118 3.76 4.65 -12.59
N ILE A 119 2.51 4.74 -13.06
CA ILE A 119 1.52 3.67 -12.92
C ILE A 119 1.51 2.84 -14.20
N ILE A 120 1.68 1.53 -14.07
CA ILE A 120 1.65 0.58 -15.18
C ILE A 120 0.54 -0.44 -14.90
N ASN A 121 -0.29 -0.71 -15.90
CA ASN A 121 -1.31 -1.75 -15.86
C ASN A 121 -0.89 -2.89 -16.79
N GLU A 122 -0.85 -4.11 -16.26
CA GLU A 122 -0.51 -5.32 -16.99
C GLU A 122 -1.65 -6.33 -16.85
N THR A 123 -1.89 -7.11 -17.90
CA THR A 123 -2.92 -8.15 -17.94
C THR A 123 -2.28 -9.46 -18.36
N ILE A 124 -2.39 -10.48 -17.50
CA ILE A 124 -1.90 -11.83 -17.74
C ILE A 124 -3.10 -12.70 -18.13
N ASN A 125 -3.07 -13.28 -19.33
CA ASN A 125 -4.18 -14.09 -19.87
C ASN A 125 -3.86 -15.59 -19.94
N GLU A 126 -2.61 -15.98 -19.65
CA GLU A 126 -2.16 -17.36 -19.69
C GLU A 126 -2.24 -17.97 -18.29
N ALA A 127 -3.45 -18.42 -17.93
CA ALA A 127 -3.66 -19.16 -16.70
C ALA A 127 -3.36 -20.64 -16.90
N ILE A 128 -2.86 -21.30 -15.86
CA ILE A 128 -2.89 -22.75 -15.72
C ILE A 128 -3.97 -23.05 -14.69
N ASP A 129 -4.97 -23.85 -15.05
CA ASP A 129 -6.06 -24.22 -14.13
C ASP A 129 -6.35 -25.73 -14.11
N ASN A 130 -7.02 -26.19 -13.05
CA ASN A 130 -7.53 -27.56 -12.98
C ASN A 130 -8.64 -27.72 -11.95
N ARG A 131 -9.66 -28.47 -12.35
CA ARG A 131 -10.86 -28.71 -11.54
C ARG A 131 -10.63 -29.80 -10.51
N LEU A 132 -11.02 -29.51 -9.27
CA LEU A 132 -11.08 -30.47 -8.17
C LEU A 132 -12.53 -30.91 -7.98
N ARG A 133 -12.86 -32.13 -8.44
CA ARG A 133 -14.22 -32.66 -8.42
C ARG A 133 -14.37 -33.88 -7.51
N GLU A 134 -15.19 -33.76 -6.48
CA GLU A 134 -15.41 -34.83 -5.49
C GLU A 134 -16.06 -36.09 -6.09
N ALA A 135 -16.99 -35.93 -7.03
CA ALA A 135 -17.70 -37.06 -7.65
C ALA A 135 -16.79 -37.98 -8.49
N SER A 136 -15.60 -37.51 -8.85
CA SER A 136 -14.63 -38.22 -9.70
C SER A 136 -13.21 -37.91 -9.20
N PRO A 137 -12.87 -38.36 -7.98
CA PRO A 137 -11.84 -37.72 -7.18
C PRO A 137 -10.40 -38.01 -7.63
N ASP A 138 -10.22 -38.98 -8.53
CA ASP A 138 -8.92 -39.34 -9.12
C ASP A 138 -8.81 -38.94 -10.61
N SER A 139 -9.82 -38.23 -11.16
CA SER A 139 -9.77 -37.71 -12.53
C SER A 139 -9.05 -36.36 -12.58
N VAL A 140 -8.15 -36.19 -13.55
CA VAL A 140 -7.47 -34.94 -13.85
C VAL A 140 -8.22 -34.24 -14.98
N TYR A 141 -8.45 -32.92 -14.85
CA TYR A 141 -9.29 -32.13 -15.75
C TYR A 141 -8.54 -31.01 -16.48
N GLN A 142 -7.24 -31.19 -16.73
CA GLN A 142 -6.37 -30.17 -17.34
C GLN A 142 -6.91 -29.62 -18.67
N ASP A 143 -7.56 -30.44 -19.50
CA ASP A 143 -8.09 -30.01 -20.82
C ASP A 143 -9.58 -29.60 -20.76
N SER A 144 -10.13 -29.38 -19.56
CA SER A 144 -11.54 -29.05 -19.38
C SER A 144 -11.80 -27.58 -19.65
N ALA A 145 -12.91 -27.26 -20.34
CA ALA A 145 -13.31 -25.91 -20.71
C ALA A 145 -13.86 -25.02 -19.56
N PHE A 146 -13.78 -25.45 -18.30
CA PHE A 146 -14.51 -24.81 -17.20
C PHE A 146 -13.69 -24.74 -15.91
N ILE A 147 -13.85 -23.64 -15.19
CA ILE A 147 -13.46 -23.44 -13.78
C ILE A 147 -14.76 -23.51 -12.98
N ASP A 148 -14.94 -24.53 -12.14
CA ASP A 148 -16.20 -24.75 -11.42
C ASP A 148 -16.06 -24.80 -9.91
N VAL A 149 -17.04 -24.21 -9.22
CA VAL A 149 -17.04 -24.11 -7.76
C VAL A 149 -18.44 -24.31 -7.20
N GLY A 150 -18.53 -24.75 -5.95
CA GLY A 150 -19.79 -24.94 -5.23
C GLY A 150 -20.19 -26.40 -5.11
N GLY A 151 -21.48 -26.64 -4.90
CA GLY A 151 -22.02 -28.00 -4.73
C GLY A 151 -23.24 -28.28 -5.60
N MET A 152 -23.31 -29.50 -6.11
CA MET A 152 -24.47 -30.04 -6.83
C MET A 152 -24.45 -31.57 -6.80
N ASN A 153 -25.61 -32.19 -6.63
CA ASN A 153 -25.79 -33.66 -6.61
C ASN A 153 -24.88 -34.37 -5.58
N ASP A 154 -24.89 -33.88 -4.33
CA ASP A 154 -24.08 -34.42 -3.21
C ASP A 154 -22.57 -34.44 -3.47
N ALA A 155 -22.08 -33.61 -4.39
CA ALA A 155 -20.66 -33.48 -4.70
C ALA A 155 -20.21 -32.02 -4.66
N ARG A 156 -18.98 -31.81 -4.23
CA ARG A 156 -18.30 -30.53 -4.16
C ARG A 156 -17.34 -30.32 -5.34
N TYR A 157 -17.19 -29.05 -5.70
CA TYR A 157 -16.41 -28.57 -6.82
C TYR A 157 -15.59 -27.37 -6.36
N ARG A 158 -14.31 -27.40 -6.69
CA ARG A 158 -13.32 -26.36 -6.40
C ARG A 158 -12.36 -26.28 -7.56
N ASP A 159 -11.58 -25.22 -7.61
CA ASP A 159 -10.58 -25.05 -8.66
C ASP A 159 -9.25 -24.57 -8.08
N VAL A 160 -8.17 -24.88 -8.80
CA VAL A 160 -6.84 -24.29 -8.58
C VAL A 160 -6.39 -23.61 -9.86
N ILE A 161 -6.05 -22.33 -9.77
CA ILE A 161 -5.63 -21.51 -10.89
C ILE A 161 -4.31 -20.81 -10.57
N TRP A 162 -3.39 -20.76 -11.53
CA TRP A 162 -2.07 -20.17 -11.37
C TRP A 162 -1.76 -19.24 -12.54
N PHE A 163 -1.11 -18.12 -12.24
CA PHE A 163 -0.58 -17.16 -13.20
C PHE A 163 0.90 -16.98 -12.91
N ASP A 164 1.71 -16.83 -13.96
CA ASP A 164 3.12 -16.50 -13.82
C ASP A 164 3.26 -15.05 -13.33
N LEU A 165 4.01 -14.87 -12.25
CA LEU A 165 4.27 -13.56 -11.65
C LEU A 165 5.77 -13.21 -11.65
N ASP A 166 6.62 -14.01 -12.31
CA ASP A 166 8.08 -13.85 -12.26
C ASP A 166 8.57 -12.51 -12.84
N GLU A 167 7.78 -11.86 -13.71
CA GLU A 167 8.09 -10.52 -14.20
C GLU A 167 7.89 -9.40 -13.16
N PHE A 168 7.17 -9.70 -12.08
CA PHE A 168 6.92 -8.80 -10.96
C PHE A 168 7.91 -9.11 -9.84
N ASN A 169 9.02 -8.37 -9.80
CA ASN A 169 10.02 -8.52 -8.74
C ASN A 169 9.67 -7.71 -7.48
N ASP A 170 10.39 -7.99 -6.38
CA ASP A 170 10.24 -7.34 -5.06
C ASP A 170 10.36 -5.80 -5.05
N THR A 171 10.82 -5.18 -6.13
CA THR A 171 10.92 -3.71 -6.24
C THR A 171 9.64 -3.04 -6.73
N THR A 172 8.66 -3.85 -7.12
CA THR A 172 7.39 -3.41 -7.67
C THR A 172 6.33 -3.32 -6.58
N GLU A 173 5.81 -2.12 -6.32
CA GLU A 173 4.63 -1.97 -5.45
C GLU A 173 3.37 -2.27 -6.28
N VAL A 174 2.77 -3.44 -6.07
CA VAL A 174 1.45 -3.78 -6.63
C VAL A 174 0.37 -3.07 -5.82
N THR A 175 -0.33 -2.14 -6.46
CA THR A 175 -1.36 -1.32 -5.80
C THR A 175 -2.77 -1.86 -6.00
N ASP A 176 -2.97 -2.65 -7.05
CA ASP A 176 -4.23 -3.31 -7.35
C ASP A 176 -3.93 -4.61 -8.10
N SER A 177 -4.65 -5.68 -7.79
CA SER A 177 -4.72 -6.87 -8.62
C SER A 177 -6.10 -7.48 -8.61
N THR A 178 -6.63 -7.72 -9.80
CA THR A 178 -8.00 -8.18 -10.02
C THR A 178 -7.99 -9.47 -10.85
N LEU A 179 -8.50 -10.56 -10.27
CA LEU A 179 -8.80 -11.80 -10.96
C LEU A 179 -10.15 -11.69 -11.67
N SER A 180 -10.17 -11.86 -12.99
CA SER A 180 -11.37 -11.77 -13.82
C SER A 180 -11.77 -13.15 -14.33
N LEU A 181 -12.98 -13.60 -14.00
CA LEU A 181 -13.52 -14.91 -14.42
C LEU A 181 -14.81 -14.73 -15.24
N TYR A 182 -14.93 -15.43 -16.37
CA TYR A 182 -16.08 -15.25 -17.28
C TYR A 182 -17.24 -16.21 -16.96
N TRP A 183 -18.35 -15.71 -16.41
CA TRP A 183 -19.42 -16.54 -15.85
C TRP A 183 -20.32 -17.15 -16.94
N TYR A 184 -20.43 -18.50 -16.97
CA TYR A 184 -21.18 -19.25 -17.97
C TYR A 184 -22.35 -20.10 -17.45
N TYR A 185 -22.15 -20.88 -16.38
CA TYR A 185 -23.13 -21.88 -15.90
C TYR A 185 -23.67 -21.54 -14.51
N PRO A 186 -24.94 -21.84 -14.14
CA PRO A 186 -25.96 -22.62 -14.86
C PRO A 186 -26.67 -21.88 -15.99
N ALA A 187 -26.48 -22.35 -17.22
CA ALA A 187 -26.96 -21.68 -18.42
C ALA A 187 -28.49 -21.49 -18.38
N GLY A 188 -28.94 -20.23 -18.28
CA GLY A 188 -30.35 -19.86 -18.28
C GLY A 188 -31.17 -20.32 -17.07
N ASN A 189 -30.53 -20.73 -15.97
CA ASN A 189 -31.22 -21.21 -14.77
C ASN A 189 -30.75 -20.49 -13.51
N GLU A 190 -31.66 -20.34 -12.55
CA GLU A 190 -31.33 -19.89 -11.19
C GLU A 190 -30.67 -21.03 -10.39
N ARG A 191 -30.01 -20.67 -9.30
CA ARG A 191 -29.49 -21.61 -8.29
C ARG A 191 -30.36 -21.53 -7.03
N PRO A 192 -30.61 -22.66 -6.34
CA PRO A 192 -31.32 -22.67 -5.07
C PRO A 192 -30.70 -21.76 -4.00
N ASP A 193 -29.37 -21.69 -3.97
CA ASP A 193 -28.62 -20.94 -2.97
C ASP A 193 -27.65 -19.93 -3.61
N ASP A 194 -27.32 -18.86 -2.89
CA ASP A 194 -26.28 -17.91 -3.26
C ASP A 194 -24.92 -18.62 -3.36
N THR A 195 -24.13 -18.24 -4.36
CA THR A 195 -22.74 -18.71 -4.50
C THR A 195 -21.80 -17.62 -4.00
N VAL A 196 -21.25 -17.81 -2.80
CA VAL A 196 -20.19 -16.95 -2.28
C VAL A 196 -18.86 -17.61 -2.60
N ILE A 197 -18.14 -17.08 -3.59
CA ILE A 197 -16.86 -17.58 -4.06
C ILE A 197 -15.76 -16.97 -3.20
N GLU A 198 -14.81 -17.79 -2.79
CA GLU A 198 -13.73 -17.45 -1.87
C GLU A 198 -12.40 -17.89 -2.45
N VAL A 199 -11.41 -17.00 -2.35
CA VAL A 199 -10.04 -17.22 -2.81
C VAL A 199 -9.13 -17.46 -1.61
N TYR A 200 -8.40 -18.56 -1.65
CA TYR A 200 -7.40 -18.96 -0.67
C TYR A 200 -6.06 -19.22 -1.34
N ARG A 201 -5.00 -19.23 -0.53
CA ARG A 201 -3.66 -19.58 -0.98
C ARG A 201 -3.46 -21.10 -0.89
N PRO A 202 -3.13 -21.82 -1.96
CA PRO A 202 -2.75 -23.23 -1.86
C PRO A 202 -1.58 -23.43 -0.88
N ALA A 203 -1.61 -24.50 -0.10
CA ALA A 203 -0.58 -24.75 0.91
C ALA A 203 0.74 -25.31 0.34
N SER A 204 0.76 -25.61 -0.95
CA SER A 204 1.91 -26.12 -1.69
C SER A 204 1.69 -25.91 -3.18
N GLU A 205 2.78 -25.97 -3.94
CA GLU A 205 2.71 -26.17 -5.39
C GLU A 205 1.91 -27.42 -5.76
N TRP A 206 1.35 -27.39 -6.96
CA TRP A 206 0.55 -28.44 -7.55
C TRP A 206 0.95 -28.59 -9.02
N ASN A 207 0.77 -29.81 -9.55
CA ASN A 207 1.14 -30.12 -10.92
C ASN A 207 -0.11 -30.24 -11.79
N SER A 208 -0.26 -29.36 -12.76
CA SER A 208 -1.44 -29.30 -13.64
C SER A 208 -1.74 -30.62 -14.34
N SER A 209 -0.73 -31.44 -14.64
CA SER A 209 -0.93 -32.75 -15.28
C SER A 209 -1.38 -33.88 -14.35
N TYR A 210 -1.38 -33.67 -13.03
CA TYR A 210 -1.73 -34.72 -12.06
C TYR A 210 -2.70 -34.29 -10.97
N VAL A 211 -2.89 -32.98 -10.78
CA VAL A 211 -3.77 -32.46 -9.73
C VAL A 211 -5.21 -32.93 -9.95
N ASN A 212 -5.85 -33.37 -8.87
CA ASN A 212 -7.23 -33.82 -8.80
C ASN A 212 -7.71 -33.69 -7.35
N TRP A 213 -8.95 -34.09 -7.07
CA TRP A 213 -9.54 -33.98 -5.73
C TRP A 213 -8.70 -34.66 -4.63
N ASN A 214 -8.09 -35.82 -4.91
CA ASN A 214 -7.31 -36.58 -3.93
C ASN A 214 -5.83 -36.19 -3.88
N LYS A 215 -5.26 -35.68 -4.98
CA LYS A 215 -3.80 -35.52 -5.16
C LYS A 215 -3.43 -34.17 -5.74
N LYS A 216 -2.34 -33.58 -5.24
CA LYS A 216 -1.75 -32.35 -5.79
C LYS A 216 -0.72 -32.59 -6.88
N ASP A 217 -0.13 -33.79 -6.90
CA ASP A 217 0.88 -34.21 -7.86
C ASP A 217 0.87 -35.75 -7.99
N LYS A 218 1.68 -36.29 -8.90
CA LYS A 218 1.83 -37.71 -9.17
C LYS A 218 2.15 -38.48 -7.89
N ASN A 219 1.17 -39.25 -7.42
CA ASN A 219 1.25 -40.06 -6.20
C ASN A 219 1.44 -39.25 -4.90
N VAL A 220 1.18 -37.94 -4.92
CA VAL A 220 1.24 -37.08 -3.74
C VAL A 220 -0.18 -36.61 -3.39
N ALA A 221 -0.74 -37.16 -2.33
CA ALA A 221 -2.06 -36.80 -1.85
C ALA A 221 -2.08 -35.39 -1.23
N TRP A 222 -3.23 -34.72 -1.32
CA TRP A 222 -3.54 -33.66 -0.36
C TRP A 222 -3.66 -34.27 1.04
N LYS A 223 -3.42 -33.47 2.08
CA LYS A 223 -3.78 -33.86 3.45
C LYS A 223 -5.30 -33.87 3.63
N ASN A 224 -5.99 -32.90 3.02
CA ASN A 224 -7.45 -32.83 2.97
C ASN A 224 -7.92 -32.98 1.52
N ALA A 225 -8.83 -33.92 1.25
CA ALA A 225 -9.39 -34.09 -0.09
C ALA A 225 -10.12 -32.79 -0.53
N GLY A 226 -9.92 -32.41 -1.79
CA GLY A 226 -10.35 -31.13 -2.35
C GLY A 226 -9.38 -29.97 -2.09
N GLY A 227 -8.15 -30.24 -1.68
CA GLY A 227 -7.08 -29.25 -1.60
C GLY A 227 -6.71 -28.82 -0.18
N ASP A 228 -5.43 -28.45 -0.02
CA ASP A 228 -4.91 -27.82 1.18
C ASP A 228 -4.69 -26.32 0.95
N TRP A 229 -5.17 -25.48 1.85
CA TRP A 229 -4.97 -24.03 1.76
C TRP A 229 -4.59 -23.38 3.09
N TYR A 230 -4.07 -22.15 2.97
CA TYR A 230 -4.01 -21.17 4.04
C TYR A 230 -4.99 -20.04 3.76
N ASP A 231 -5.62 -19.56 4.82
CA ASP A 231 -6.39 -18.33 4.81
C ASP A 231 -5.46 -17.11 4.96
N LYS A 232 -6.01 -15.89 4.85
CA LYS A 232 -5.16 -14.68 4.89
C LYS A 232 -4.51 -14.40 6.24
N ASN A 233 -4.99 -15.05 7.31
CA ASN A 233 -4.36 -15.00 8.62
C ASN A 233 -3.27 -16.07 8.78
N GLY A 234 -2.98 -16.85 7.72
CA GLY A 234 -2.00 -17.93 7.74
C GLY A 234 -2.52 -19.20 8.43
N ILE A 235 -3.83 -19.36 8.60
CA ILE A 235 -4.43 -20.53 9.24
C ILE A 235 -4.68 -21.61 8.19
N THR A 236 -4.13 -22.81 8.42
CA THR A 236 -4.40 -23.98 7.57
C THR A 236 -5.88 -24.35 7.61
N GLN A 237 -6.52 -24.49 6.45
CA GLN A 237 -7.96 -24.75 6.32
C GLN A 237 -8.83 -23.67 7.00
N GLY A 238 -8.31 -22.44 7.16
CA GLY A 238 -9.05 -21.34 7.75
C GLY A 238 -10.20 -20.86 6.88
N ASP A 239 -11.12 -20.11 7.48
CA ASP A 239 -12.37 -19.64 6.89
C ASP A 239 -12.33 -18.14 6.52
N THR A 240 -11.19 -17.47 6.69
CA THR A 240 -11.02 -16.05 6.34
C THR A 240 -10.31 -15.90 4.98
N PRO A 241 -11.03 -15.83 3.85
CA PRO A 241 -10.39 -15.80 2.53
C PRO A 241 -9.61 -14.51 2.30
N TYR A 242 -8.69 -14.55 1.34
CA TYR A 242 -8.02 -13.35 0.82
C TYR A 242 -9.01 -12.44 0.11
N ALA A 243 -9.92 -13.04 -0.65
CA ALA A 243 -10.93 -12.33 -1.43
C ALA A 243 -12.23 -13.11 -1.51
N SER A 244 -13.34 -12.42 -1.71
CA SER A 244 -14.61 -13.07 -1.97
C SER A 244 -15.54 -12.23 -2.84
N ILE A 245 -16.35 -12.88 -3.66
CA ILE A 245 -17.47 -12.29 -4.39
C ILE A 245 -18.72 -13.12 -4.13
N ALA A 246 -19.89 -12.49 -4.11
CA ALA A 246 -21.17 -13.17 -3.92
C ALA A 246 -22.05 -12.99 -5.16
N LEU A 247 -22.48 -14.10 -5.75
CA LEU A 247 -23.43 -14.14 -6.86
C LEU A 247 -24.75 -14.71 -6.37
N LYS A 248 -25.83 -13.96 -6.53
CA LYS A 248 -27.14 -14.33 -5.98
C LYS A 248 -27.69 -15.56 -6.68
N GLY A 249 -28.35 -16.45 -5.95
CA GLY A 249 -28.97 -17.64 -6.53
C GLY A 249 -29.99 -17.28 -7.62
N SER A 250 -30.68 -16.15 -7.45
CA SER A 250 -31.61 -15.57 -8.42
C SER A 250 -30.95 -14.90 -9.63
N GLU A 251 -29.64 -14.65 -9.61
CA GLU A 251 -28.91 -14.10 -10.76
C GLU A 251 -28.60 -15.22 -11.75
N LEU A 252 -28.95 -14.96 -13.02
CA LEU A 252 -28.63 -15.83 -14.14
C LEU A 252 -27.23 -15.49 -14.67
N PRO A 253 -26.48 -16.47 -15.22
CA PRO A 253 -25.22 -16.18 -15.87
C PRO A 253 -25.38 -15.16 -17.00
N ASP A 254 -24.62 -14.09 -16.91
CA ASP A 254 -24.71 -12.94 -17.83
C ASP A 254 -23.72 -13.01 -18.99
N ASN A 255 -22.87 -14.05 -19.03
CA ASN A 255 -21.78 -14.20 -19.99
C ASN A 255 -20.89 -12.95 -19.98
N LYS A 256 -20.39 -12.57 -18.80
CA LYS A 256 -19.43 -11.48 -18.60
C LYS A 256 -18.36 -11.87 -17.59
N TYR A 257 -17.31 -11.05 -17.52
CA TYR A 257 -16.31 -11.13 -16.46
C TYR A 257 -16.89 -10.67 -15.13
N HIS A 258 -16.58 -11.44 -14.09
CA HIS A 258 -16.79 -11.12 -12.69
C HIS A 258 -15.42 -10.98 -12.04
N GLU A 259 -15.23 -9.90 -11.31
CA GLU A 259 -13.93 -9.44 -10.85
C GLU A 259 -13.79 -9.67 -9.34
N ILE A 260 -12.66 -10.23 -8.94
CA ILE A 260 -12.31 -10.54 -7.57
C ILE A 260 -11.00 -9.82 -7.25
N ASP A 261 -11.03 -8.88 -6.30
CA ASP A 261 -9.84 -8.18 -5.82
C ASP A 261 -8.96 -9.15 -5.01
N VAL A 262 -7.82 -9.53 -5.59
CA VAL A 262 -6.82 -10.45 -5.02
C VAL A 262 -5.52 -9.72 -4.67
N THR A 263 -5.56 -8.39 -4.55
CA THR A 263 -4.40 -7.51 -4.33
C THR A 263 -3.55 -7.96 -3.14
N GLU A 264 -4.18 -8.37 -2.04
CA GLU A 264 -3.47 -8.81 -0.83
C GLU A 264 -2.61 -10.05 -1.10
N LEU A 265 -3.18 -11.09 -1.73
CA LEU A 265 -2.45 -12.33 -2.00
C LEU A 265 -1.35 -12.14 -3.06
N VAL A 266 -1.64 -11.39 -4.13
CA VAL A 266 -0.65 -11.09 -5.18
C VAL A 266 0.53 -10.29 -4.61
N ASN A 267 0.28 -9.32 -3.72
CA ASN A 267 1.35 -8.62 -3.03
C ASN A 267 2.24 -9.55 -2.19
N GLU A 268 1.66 -10.55 -1.52
CA GLU A 268 2.46 -11.50 -0.75
C GLU A 268 3.33 -12.41 -1.62
N TYR A 269 2.90 -12.71 -2.85
CA TYR A 269 3.73 -13.41 -3.84
C TYR A 269 4.84 -12.52 -4.40
N VAL A 270 4.48 -11.33 -4.90
CA VAL A 270 5.42 -10.40 -5.54
C VAL A 270 6.46 -9.85 -4.56
N SER A 271 6.16 -9.76 -3.26
CA SER A 271 7.12 -9.36 -2.23
C SER A 271 8.03 -10.49 -1.74
N GLY A 272 7.86 -11.70 -2.27
CA GLY A 272 8.61 -12.88 -1.82
C GLY A 272 8.26 -13.36 -0.41
N LYS A 273 7.18 -12.85 0.21
CA LYS A 273 6.69 -13.36 1.49
C LYS A 273 6.37 -14.85 1.38
N TYR A 274 5.83 -15.26 0.24
CA TYR A 274 5.50 -16.65 -0.08
C TYR A 274 5.79 -16.98 -1.54
N GLU A 275 6.11 -18.24 -1.82
CA GLU A 275 6.18 -18.76 -3.19
C GLU A 275 4.81 -18.65 -3.87
N ASN A 276 4.80 -18.33 -5.16
CA ASN A 276 3.57 -18.25 -5.97
C ASN A 276 3.00 -19.65 -6.22
N THR A 277 2.04 -20.05 -5.38
CA THR A 277 1.32 -21.32 -5.50
C THR A 277 -0.04 -21.17 -6.20
N GLY A 278 -0.36 -19.96 -6.68
CA GLY A 278 -1.62 -19.64 -7.37
C GLY A 278 -2.77 -19.40 -6.39
N PHE A 279 -3.97 -19.76 -6.80
CA PHE A 279 -5.22 -19.50 -6.09
C PHE A 279 -6.01 -20.81 -5.99
N LEU A 280 -6.47 -21.15 -4.78
CA LEU A 280 -7.52 -22.14 -4.58
C LEU A 280 -8.86 -21.39 -4.49
N ILE A 281 -9.81 -21.75 -5.35
CA ILE A 281 -11.12 -21.12 -5.41
C ILE A 281 -12.18 -22.14 -5.02
N LYS A 282 -13.02 -21.77 -4.05
CA LYS A 282 -14.15 -22.59 -3.59
C LYS A 282 -15.35 -21.72 -3.26
N ALA A 283 -16.54 -22.32 -3.17
CA ALA A 283 -17.66 -21.64 -2.55
C ALA A 283 -17.60 -21.76 -1.02
N ARG A 284 -18.05 -20.74 -0.28
CA ARG A 284 -18.15 -20.75 1.19
C ARG A 284 -18.88 -21.97 1.70
N ASN A 285 -20.10 -22.13 1.20
CA ASN A 285 -20.92 -23.32 1.34
C ASN A 285 -20.86 -24.07 0.02
N GLU A 286 -20.77 -25.40 0.02
CA GLU A 286 -20.66 -26.20 -1.20
C GLU A 286 -21.87 -27.13 -1.32
N ASN A 287 -23.06 -26.53 -1.39
CA ASN A 287 -24.34 -27.23 -1.47
C ASN A 287 -25.33 -26.42 -2.32
N ASN A 288 -25.86 -27.04 -3.38
CA ASN A 288 -26.87 -26.48 -4.31
C ASN A 288 -26.58 -25.05 -4.82
N ASN A 289 -25.32 -24.70 -4.98
CA ASN A 289 -24.86 -23.38 -5.42
C ASN A 289 -23.76 -23.46 -6.49
N TYR A 290 -23.71 -24.58 -7.21
CA TYR A 290 -22.74 -24.81 -8.28
C TYR A 290 -22.81 -23.73 -9.36
N ILE A 291 -21.62 -23.27 -9.76
CA ILE A 291 -21.39 -22.28 -10.82
C ILE A 291 -20.18 -22.73 -11.64
N ALA A 292 -20.12 -22.35 -12.92
CA ALA A 292 -18.90 -22.49 -13.71
C ALA A 292 -18.59 -21.25 -14.54
N PHE A 293 -17.29 -20.94 -14.60
CA PHE A 293 -16.66 -19.97 -15.47
C PHE A 293 -15.94 -20.69 -16.62
N TYR A 294 -15.56 -19.99 -17.66
CA TYR A 294 -14.68 -20.55 -18.68
C TYR A 294 -13.23 -20.64 -18.17
N SER A 295 -12.58 -21.77 -18.46
CA SER A 295 -11.15 -21.98 -18.22
C SER A 295 -10.28 -21.44 -19.35
N ASN A 296 -8.97 -21.57 -19.19
CA ASN A 296 -8.01 -21.29 -20.25
C ASN A 296 -8.21 -22.19 -21.49
N GLU A 297 -8.73 -23.41 -21.30
CA GLU A 297 -8.96 -24.42 -22.34
C GLU A 297 -10.37 -24.33 -22.97
N CYS A 298 -11.10 -23.23 -22.74
CA CYS A 298 -12.46 -23.05 -23.29
C CYS A 298 -12.52 -22.87 -24.82
N GLY A 299 -11.38 -22.68 -25.48
CA GLY A 299 -11.27 -22.48 -26.93
C GLY A 299 -11.76 -21.11 -27.41
N LYS A 300 -11.96 -20.15 -26.50
CA LYS A 300 -12.47 -18.80 -26.81
C LYS A 300 -11.60 -17.73 -26.14
N GLU A 301 -10.68 -17.16 -26.90
CA GLU A 301 -9.68 -16.18 -26.40
C GLU A 301 -10.28 -15.01 -25.61
N THR A 302 -11.47 -14.54 -25.94
CA THR A 302 -12.11 -13.41 -25.25
C THR A 302 -12.82 -13.77 -23.94
N GLN A 303 -12.84 -15.05 -23.56
CA GLN A 303 -13.58 -15.56 -22.40
C GLN A 303 -12.68 -16.34 -21.41
N LYS A 304 -11.36 -16.34 -21.62
CA LYS A 304 -10.38 -16.96 -20.72
C LYS A 304 -10.25 -16.17 -19.41
N PRO A 305 -9.89 -16.81 -18.29
CA PRO A 305 -9.57 -16.09 -17.06
C PRO A 305 -8.36 -15.16 -17.28
N SER A 306 -8.33 -14.03 -16.58
CA SER A 306 -7.19 -13.12 -16.62
C SER A 306 -6.90 -12.50 -15.26
N LEU A 307 -5.65 -12.08 -15.06
CA LEU A 307 -5.19 -11.36 -13.88
C LEU A 307 -4.71 -9.98 -14.31
N ASN A 308 -5.41 -8.94 -13.88
CA ASN A 308 -5.00 -7.55 -14.07
C ASN A 308 -4.16 -7.12 -12.87
N ILE A 309 -3.04 -6.45 -13.10
CA ILE A 309 -2.12 -5.95 -12.07
C ILE A 309 -1.82 -4.48 -12.36
N THR A 310 -2.04 -3.62 -11.38
CA THR A 310 -1.59 -2.23 -11.39
C THR A 310 -0.37 -2.11 -10.49
N LYS A 311 0.75 -1.63 -11.04
CA LYS A 311 1.99 -1.41 -10.30
C LYS A 311 2.47 0.04 -10.34
N LYS A 312 3.10 0.46 -9.25
CA LYS A 312 3.90 1.69 -9.19
C LYS A 312 5.36 1.37 -9.42
N VAL A 313 5.97 2.09 -10.36
CA VAL A 313 7.42 2.09 -10.58
C VAL A 313 7.96 3.45 -10.15
N SER A 314 8.96 3.43 -9.27
CA SER A 314 9.70 4.65 -8.92
C SER A 314 10.52 5.09 -10.13
N SER A 315 10.38 6.34 -10.55
CA SER A 315 11.30 6.90 -11.54
C SER A 315 12.67 7.07 -10.87
N GLU A 316 13.69 6.44 -11.45
CA GLU A 316 15.10 6.59 -11.05
C GLU A 316 15.57 8.05 -11.11
#